data_AF-A0AAN7J642-F1
#
_entry.id   AF-A0AAN7J642-F1
#
_cell.length_a   1.000
_cell.length_b   1.000
_cell.length_c   1.000
_cell.angle_alpha   90.00
_cell.angle_beta   90.00
_cell.angle_gamma   90.00
#
_symmetry.space_group_name_H-M   'P 1'
#
loop_
_entity.id
_entity.type
_entity.pdbx_description
1 polymer ?
#
loop_
_entity_poly.entity_id
_entity_poly.type
_entity_poly.pdbx_seq_one_letter_code
_entity_poly.pdbx_strand_id
1 'polypeptide(L)'
;MKANEESDDEIHMVDFPGGPKAFEICAKFCYGMTVTLNAYNVVAARCAAEYLEMTEDIDRGNLIFKIEVFLNSSIFRSWKDSIIVLQTTKSLLPWSEDLKIIGRCIDSIASKTSVNPVNITWSYTYNRKLAEPDKIVEDGMKFPERFESVPKDWWVEDICELEIDLYKRVMISIKSKGRMDGSVIGEALKTYAVRWLPDSVDALVSDAHAWRNTSLVETIVCLLPSDKGVGCSCSFLLKLLKVAILVGANESSREDLVNRISMKLHEASVTDLLIPSRSPQITIYDVELVQCIVNRFLMHEKSNWDVDVVGKNEKGADSFVLGHGSLLSVAKLIDGYLAEIARDRNVTLSSFIDLSHTIPQSARLIHDGLYKAIDIYLKEHPNLTKVERKKICGLMDVKKLSMDASMHAAQNERLPLRVVVQVLFFEQVRASANVRSINNNPRDASRSTTNTDEECEKTAAESCRTLKKQMSQMRIKEEEFRKNGKLAKKNSKNGRSGIQLLPSRSRRIFDKLWVVGKGHGDNKSSESSGSSQSPTSMAPGDTKSSGSSSRHRRHSIS
;
A
#
# COMPACT_ATOMS: atom_id res chain seq x y z
N MET A 1 1.45 -36.99 45.09
CA MET A 1 0.09 -37.45 45.46
C MET A 1 0.00 -37.55 46.97
N LYS A 2 -0.97 -36.89 47.58
CA LYS A 2 -1.47 -37.23 48.93
C LYS A 2 -2.95 -37.54 48.73
N ALA A 3 -3.32 -38.79 49.04
CA ALA A 3 -4.69 -39.26 48.96
C ALA A 3 -5.48 -38.71 50.15
N ASN A 4 -6.65 -38.15 49.87
CA ASN A 4 -7.73 -38.03 50.84
C ASN A 4 -8.82 -38.99 50.38
N GLU A 5 -9.16 -39.93 51.24
CA GLU A 5 -10.19 -40.94 51.07
C GLU A 5 -11.58 -40.28 51.13
N GLU A 6 -12.13 -39.91 49.99
CA GLU A 6 -13.58 -39.72 49.75
C GLU A 6 -13.80 -39.74 48.22
N SER A 7 -14.46 -40.82 47.72
CA SER A 7 -14.69 -41.24 46.31
C SER A 7 -13.45 -41.66 45.48
N ASP A 8 -12.98 -42.89 45.70
CA ASP A 8 -11.77 -43.47 45.08
C ASP A 8 -11.90 -43.86 43.58
N ASP A 9 -13.07 -43.68 42.96
CA ASP A 9 -13.34 -44.05 41.55
C ASP A 9 -13.38 -42.85 40.58
N GLU A 10 -13.19 -41.62 41.05
CA GLU A 10 -13.28 -40.42 40.22
C GLU A 10 -11.90 -39.89 39.80
N ILE A 11 -11.61 -39.93 38.50
CA ILE A 11 -10.39 -39.33 37.93
C ILE A 11 -10.73 -37.94 37.37
N HIS A 12 -10.22 -36.89 38.01
CA HIS A 12 -10.35 -35.52 37.51
C HIS A 12 -9.16 -35.12 36.63
N MET A 13 -9.43 -34.90 35.34
CA MET A 13 -8.45 -34.35 34.39
C MET A 13 -8.69 -32.85 34.18
N VAL A 14 -8.00 -32.03 34.97
CA VAL A 14 -8.04 -30.56 34.84
C VAL A 14 -7.17 -30.13 33.66
N ASP A 15 -7.66 -29.17 32.86
CA ASP A 15 -6.96 -28.58 31.71
C ASP A 15 -6.47 -29.59 30.65
N PHE A 16 -7.25 -30.66 30.43
CA PHE A 16 -6.93 -31.67 29.42
C PHE A 16 -6.76 -31.04 28.03
N PRO A 17 -5.64 -31.29 27.32
CA PRO A 17 -5.34 -30.62 26.06
C PRO A 17 -6.35 -30.98 24.98
N GLY A 18 -6.94 -29.96 24.35
CA GLY A 18 -8.01 -30.14 23.37
C GLY A 18 -9.40 -30.41 23.97
N GLY A 19 -9.50 -30.44 25.29
CA GLY A 19 -10.74 -30.57 26.04
C GLY A 19 -11.46 -31.91 25.83
N PRO A 20 -12.75 -31.99 26.23
CA PRO A 20 -13.49 -33.25 26.27
C PRO A 20 -13.58 -33.96 24.92
N LYS A 21 -13.64 -33.21 23.81
CA LYS A 21 -13.69 -33.79 22.45
C LYS A 21 -12.42 -34.53 22.07
N ALA A 22 -11.26 -34.04 22.52
CA ALA A 22 -9.98 -34.71 22.29
C ALA A 22 -9.84 -35.95 23.18
N PHE A 23 -10.32 -35.87 24.43
CA PHE A 23 -10.40 -37.04 25.31
C PHE A 23 -11.30 -38.13 24.73
N GLU A 24 -12.48 -37.76 24.21
CA GLU A 24 -13.40 -38.70 23.57
C GLU A 24 -12.75 -39.45 22.40
N ILE A 25 -11.90 -38.78 21.62
CA ILE A 25 -11.11 -39.40 20.55
C ILE A 25 -10.16 -40.46 21.13
N CYS A 26 -9.39 -40.12 22.16
CA CYS A 26 -8.47 -41.04 22.81
C CYS A 26 -9.21 -42.24 23.44
N ALA A 27 -10.30 -41.99 24.15
CA ALA A 27 -11.11 -43.01 24.78
C ALA A 27 -11.70 -43.97 23.74
N LYS A 28 -12.32 -43.46 22.67
CA LYS A 28 -12.84 -44.29 21.57
C LYS A 28 -11.77 -45.19 20.98
N PHE A 29 -10.55 -44.67 20.81
CA PHE A 29 -9.42 -45.47 20.35
C PHE A 29 -9.09 -46.62 21.32
N CYS A 30 -9.00 -46.34 22.63
CA CYS A 30 -8.74 -47.36 23.65
C CYS A 30 -9.80 -48.47 23.68
N TYR A 31 -11.05 -48.14 23.39
CA TYR A 31 -12.15 -49.12 23.28
C TYR A 31 -12.22 -49.82 21.91
N GLY A 32 -11.23 -49.64 21.02
CA GLY A 32 -11.19 -50.26 19.70
C GLY A 32 -12.20 -49.70 18.70
N MET A 33 -12.79 -48.53 18.99
CA MET A 33 -13.71 -47.85 18.07
C MET A 33 -12.93 -47.09 16.98
N THR A 34 -13.55 -46.94 15.81
CA THR A 34 -12.96 -46.14 14.73
C THR A 34 -13.03 -44.65 15.06
N VAL A 35 -11.89 -43.97 14.93
CA VAL A 35 -11.77 -42.52 15.14
C VAL A 35 -11.49 -41.83 13.81
N THR A 36 -12.22 -40.75 13.53
CA THR A 36 -12.01 -39.92 12.35
C THR A 36 -11.14 -38.72 12.67
N LEU A 37 -9.98 -38.64 12.01
CA LEU A 37 -9.06 -37.52 12.10
C LEU A 37 -9.17 -36.63 10.85
N ASN A 38 -9.11 -35.32 11.05
CA ASN A 38 -9.12 -34.31 10.01
C ASN A 38 -8.30 -33.08 10.45
N ALA A 39 -8.17 -32.09 9.56
CA ALA A 39 -7.38 -30.89 9.81
C ALA A 39 -7.84 -30.06 11.03
N TYR A 40 -9.10 -30.19 11.46
CA TYR A 40 -9.67 -29.40 12.56
C TYR A 40 -9.47 -30.04 13.94
N ASN A 41 -9.33 -31.38 14.01
CA ASN A 41 -9.25 -32.10 15.28
C ASN A 41 -7.90 -32.80 15.54
N VAL A 42 -7.06 -32.95 14.51
CA VAL A 42 -5.81 -33.74 14.61
C VAL A 42 -4.82 -33.18 15.62
N VAL A 43 -4.72 -31.85 15.76
CA VAL A 43 -3.78 -31.22 16.72
C VAL A 43 -4.23 -31.50 18.15
N ALA A 44 -5.53 -31.34 18.42
CA ALA A 44 -6.12 -31.61 19.72
C ALA A 44 -5.95 -33.09 20.10
N ALA A 45 -6.26 -34.00 19.18
CA ALA A 45 -6.04 -35.44 19.37
C ALA A 45 -4.56 -35.77 19.60
N ARG A 46 -3.63 -35.13 18.88
CA ARG A 46 -2.19 -35.34 19.05
C ARG A 46 -1.70 -34.91 20.43
N CYS A 47 -2.17 -33.77 20.94
CA CYS A 47 -1.81 -33.27 22.26
C CYS A 47 -2.42 -34.12 23.38
N ALA A 48 -3.68 -34.52 23.23
CA ALA A 48 -4.38 -35.45 24.13
C ALA A 48 -3.68 -36.82 24.21
N ALA A 49 -3.31 -37.38 23.07
CA ALA A 49 -2.60 -38.65 23.01
C ALA A 49 -1.21 -38.55 23.65
N GLU A 50 -0.51 -37.42 23.52
CA GLU A 50 0.75 -37.16 24.24
C GLU A 50 0.54 -37.14 25.75
N TYR A 51 -0.47 -36.39 26.21
CA TYR A 51 -0.78 -36.27 27.64
C TYR A 51 -1.11 -37.63 28.28
N LEU A 52 -1.78 -38.50 27.53
CA LEU A 52 -2.13 -39.85 27.95
C LEU A 52 -1.04 -40.89 27.67
N GLU A 53 0.14 -40.47 27.20
CA GLU A 53 1.27 -41.33 26.88
C GLU A 53 0.91 -42.50 25.95
N MET A 54 0.06 -42.25 24.94
CA MET A 54 -0.43 -43.28 24.01
C MET A 54 0.64 -43.65 22.95
N THR A 55 1.78 -44.16 23.40
CA THR A 55 2.98 -44.46 22.62
C THR A 55 3.02 -45.90 22.10
N GLU A 56 3.92 -46.15 21.15
CA GLU A 56 4.21 -47.51 20.63
C GLU A 56 4.80 -48.45 21.69
N ASP A 57 5.31 -47.92 22.81
CA ASP A 57 5.89 -48.71 23.88
C ASP A 57 4.83 -49.50 24.66
N ILE A 58 3.58 -48.99 24.66
CA ILE A 58 2.44 -49.62 25.32
C ILE A 58 1.76 -50.63 24.40
N ASP A 59 1.51 -50.25 23.14
CA ASP A 59 0.87 -51.11 22.14
C ASP A 59 1.32 -50.73 20.73
N ARG A 60 1.42 -51.71 19.82
CA ARG A 60 1.85 -51.46 18.45
C ARG A 60 0.75 -50.80 17.63
N GLY A 61 1.10 -49.74 16.90
CA GLY A 61 0.14 -48.93 16.17
C GLY A 61 -0.78 -48.13 17.10
N ASN A 62 -0.26 -47.63 18.21
CA ASN A 62 -0.97 -46.77 19.15
C ASN A 62 -1.33 -45.42 18.49
N LEU A 63 -2.15 -44.63 19.17
CA LEU A 63 -2.77 -43.45 18.62
C LEU A 63 -1.74 -42.39 18.18
N ILE A 64 -0.67 -42.16 18.94
CA ILE A 64 0.38 -41.20 18.56
C ILE A 64 0.98 -41.57 17.20
N PHE A 65 1.38 -42.84 17.01
CA PHE A 65 1.98 -43.29 15.75
C PHE A 65 1.01 -43.13 14.58
N LYS A 66 -0.26 -43.54 14.76
CA LYS A 66 -1.29 -43.38 13.72
C LYS A 66 -1.54 -41.92 13.34
N ILE A 67 -1.57 -41.02 14.34
CA ILE A 67 -1.69 -39.58 14.10
C ILE A 67 -0.46 -39.06 13.34
N GLU A 68 0.75 -39.47 13.72
CA GLU A 68 1.97 -39.05 13.04
C GLU A 68 2.02 -39.53 11.58
N VAL A 69 1.57 -40.75 11.30
CA VAL A 69 1.41 -41.25 9.92
C VAL A 69 0.40 -40.38 9.16
N PHE A 70 -0.75 -40.06 9.76
CA PHE A 70 -1.77 -39.22 9.12
C PHE A 70 -1.26 -37.79 8.85
N LEU A 71 -0.57 -37.17 9.80
CA LEU A 71 0.04 -35.85 9.65
C LEU A 71 1.01 -35.81 8.47
N ASN A 72 1.92 -36.79 8.38
CA ASN A 72 2.97 -36.83 7.35
C ASN A 72 2.46 -37.26 5.97
N SER A 73 1.50 -38.19 5.91
CA SER A 73 0.98 -38.73 4.65
C SER A 73 -0.13 -37.89 4.03
N SER A 74 -0.92 -37.17 4.85
CA SER A 74 -2.12 -36.47 4.40
C SER A 74 -2.03 -34.97 4.63
N ILE A 75 -1.99 -34.54 5.90
CA ILE A 75 -2.09 -33.12 6.28
C ILE A 75 -0.96 -32.29 5.66
N PHE A 76 0.29 -32.69 5.91
CA PHE A 76 1.46 -31.96 5.40
C PHE A 76 1.65 -32.13 3.90
N ARG A 77 0.89 -32.99 3.22
CA ARG A 77 0.89 -33.09 1.74
C ARG A 77 -0.20 -32.24 1.10
N SER A 78 -1.25 -31.90 1.84
CA SER A 78 -2.33 -31.00 1.40
C SER A 78 -1.99 -29.53 1.66
N TRP A 79 -2.35 -28.63 0.74
CA TRP A 79 -2.18 -27.18 0.91
C TRP A 79 -3.13 -26.64 1.98
N LYS A 80 -4.42 -26.87 1.79
CA LYS A 80 -5.48 -26.36 2.65
C LYS A 80 -5.42 -26.93 4.06
N ASP A 81 -5.20 -28.24 4.18
CA ASP A 81 -5.17 -28.87 5.51
C ASP A 81 -3.97 -28.41 6.34
N SER A 82 -2.81 -28.15 5.70
CA SER A 82 -1.65 -27.58 6.41
C SER A 82 -1.94 -26.20 6.99
N ILE A 83 -2.72 -25.36 6.28
CA ILE A 83 -3.12 -24.03 6.75
C ILE A 83 -4.16 -24.12 7.87
N ILE A 84 -5.18 -24.97 7.70
CA ILE A 84 -6.21 -25.20 8.72
C ILE A 84 -5.57 -25.73 10.01
N VAL A 85 -4.72 -26.75 9.91
CA VAL A 85 -4.00 -27.29 11.07
C VAL A 85 -3.19 -26.19 11.75
N LEU A 86 -2.44 -25.37 10.98
CA LEU A 86 -1.69 -24.25 11.54
C LEU A 86 -2.59 -23.28 12.32
N GLN A 87 -3.77 -22.93 11.81
CA GLN A 87 -4.72 -22.06 12.52
C GLN A 87 -5.21 -22.68 13.85
N THR A 88 -5.43 -23.99 13.89
CA THR A 88 -5.89 -24.68 15.12
C THR A 88 -4.83 -24.82 16.21
N THR A 89 -3.55 -24.64 15.89
CA THR A 89 -2.46 -24.80 16.88
C THR A 89 -2.52 -23.75 17.99
N LYS A 90 -2.99 -22.53 17.71
CA LYS A 90 -2.94 -21.41 18.65
C LYS A 90 -3.65 -21.71 19.98
N SER A 91 -4.80 -22.39 19.94
CA SER A 91 -5.57 -22.74 21.14
C SER A 91 -4.95 -23.86 21.98
N LEU A 92 -3.84 -24.45 21.52
CA LEU A 92 -3.19 -25.61 22.12
C LEU A 92 -1.72 -25.33 22.47
N LEU A 93 -1.33 -24.06 22.56
CA LEU A 93 -0.02 -23.69 23.11
C LEU A 93 0.04 -24.00 24.61
N PRO A 94 1.18 -24.51 25.14
CA PRO A 94 2.45 -24.71 24.44
C PRO A 94 2.58 -26.04 23.68
N TRP A 95 1.68 -27.03 23.92
CA TRP A 95 1.76 -28.38 23.37
C TRP A 95 2.04 -28.44 21.86
N SER A 96 1.33 -27.63 21.07
CA SER A 96 1.52 -27.63 19.60
C SER A 96 2.90 -27.16 19.15
N GLU A 97 3.58 -26.33 19.94
CA GLU A 97 4.95 -25.87 19.69
C GLU A 97 5.95 -26.97 20.09
N ASP A 98 5.79 -27.55 21.28
CA ASP A 98 6.69 -28.59 21.82
C ASP A 98 6.66 -29.87 20.95
N LEU A 99 5.47 -30.22 20.45
CA LEU A 99 5.25 -31.31 19.50
C LEU A 99 5.65 -30.96 18.05
N LYS A 100 6.21 -29.76 17.84
CA LYS A 100 6.73 -29.25 16.57
C LYS A 100 5.69 -29.25 15.43
N ILE A 101 4.40 -29.22 15.75
CA ILE A 101 3.33 -29.23 14.75
C ILE A 101 3.35 -27.92 13.97
N ILE A 102 3.52 -26.79 14.68
CA ILE A 102 3.58 -25.46 14.07
C ILE A 102 4.71 -25.36 13.04
N GLY A 103 5.93 -25.77 13.41
CA GLY A 103 7.09 -25.76 12.52
C GLY A 103 6.88 -26.61 11.27
N ARG A 104 6.36 -27.83 11.43
CA ARG A 104 6.06 -28.74 10.31
C ARG A 104 5.00 -28.19 9.34
N CYS A 105 3.95 -27.56 9.86
CA CYS A 105 2.97 -26.84 9.05
C CYS A 105 3.62 -25.71 8.24
N ILE A 106 4.42 -24.86 8.88
CA ILE A 106 5.11 -23.73 8.24
C ILE A 106 6.05 -24.23 7.14
N ASP A 107 6.84 -25.27 7.41
CA ASP A 107 7.76 -25.85 6.43
C ASP A 107 7.03 -26.45 5.24
N SER A 108 5.90 -27.13 5.49
CA SER A 108 5.04 -27.67 4.44
C SER A 108 4.47 -26.57 3.55
N ILE A 109 3.91 -25.52 4.16
CA ILE A 109 3.37 -24.35 3.45
C ILE A 109 4.46 -23.69 2.60
N ALA A 110 5.60 -23.33 3.22
CA ALA A 110 6.71 -22.67 2.53
C ALA A 110 7.24 -23.52 1.37
N SER A 111 7.35 -24.84 1.55
CA SER A 111 7.80 -25.75 0.49
C SER A 111 6.81 -25.81 -0.68
N LYS A 112 5.50 -25.77 -0.42
CA LYS A 112 4.47 -25.74 -1.49
C LYS A 112 4.46 -24.42 -2.26
N THR A 113 4.68 -23.29 -1.59
CA THR A 113 4.76 -21.99 -2.28
C THR A 113 5.92 -21.92 -3.27
N SER A 114 6.97 -22.72 -3.05
CA SER A 114 8.14 -22.81 -3.93
C SER A 114 7.94 -23.68 -5.18
N VAL A 115 6.80 -24.38 -5.31
CA VAL A 115 6.52 -25.24 -6.45
C VAL A 115 6.19 -24.39 -7.67
N ASN A 116 6.75 -24.76 -8.83
CA ASN A 116 6.46 -24.07 -10.09
C ASN A 116 4.94 -24.08 -10.34
N PRO A 117 4.30 -22.94 -10.65
CA PRO A 117 2.86 -22.87 -10.88
C PRO A 117 2.31 -23.88 -11.89
N VAL A 118 3.13 -24.30 -12.87
CA VAL A 118 2.77 -25.33 -13.86
C VAL A 118 2.50 -26.70 -13.21
N ASN A 119 3.14 -26.99 -12.09
CA ASN A 119 3.07 -28.29 -11.41
C ASN A 119 2.02 -28.31 -10.29
N ILE A 120 1.21 -27.25 -10.17
CA ILE A 120 0.21 -27.15 -9.11
C ILE A 120 -1.03 -27.94 -9.52
N THR A 121 -1.28 -29.01 -8.77
CA THR A 121 -2.42 -29.92 -8.97
C THR A 121 -3.44 -29.87 -7.84
N TRP A 122 -3.16 -29.13 -6.76
CA TRP A 122 -4.05 -28.98 -5.61
C TRP A 122 -4.92 -27.72 -5.70
N SER A 123 -5.99 -27.69 -4.91
CA SER A 123 -6.92 -26.55 -4.84
C SER A 123 -6.33 -25.37 -4.08
N TYR A 124 -6.65 -24.16 -4.55
CA TYR A 124 -6.25 -22.88 -3.95
C TYR A 124 -7.35 -21.82 -4.12
N THR A 125 -7.38 -20.82 -3.25
CA THR A 125 -8.30 -19.68 -3.39
C THR A 125 -7.68 -18.59 -4.24
N TYR A 126 -8.36 -18.15 -5.30
CA TYR A 126 -7.91 -17.01 -6.08
C TYR A 126 -9.09 -16.17 -6.56
N ASN A 127 -9.37 -15.08 -5.84
CA ASN A 127 -10.50 -14.18 -6.13
C ASN A 127 -10.10 -12.90 -6.88
N ARG A 128 -8.81 -12.76 -7.25
CA ARG A 128 -8.27 -11.49 -7.80
C ARG A 128 -8.74 -11.16 -9.22
N LYS A 129 -9.34 -12.12 -9.93
CA LYS A 129 -9.91 -11.91 -11.29
C LYS A 129 -11.19 -11.07 -11.33
N LEU A 130 -11.75 -10.67 -10.19
CA LEU A 130 -12.92 -9.77 -10.12
C LEU A 130 -12.55 -8.29 -9.92
N ALA A 131 -11.26 -7.94 -10.04
CA ALA A 131 -10.77 -6.55 -9.94
C ALA A 131 -10.64 -5.83 -11.30
N GLU A 132 -10.84 -6.52 -12.42
CA GLU A 132 -11.10 -5.89 -13.72
C GLU A 132 -12.59 -5.52 -13.80
N PRO A 133 -12.96 -4.30 -14.21
CA PRO A 133 -14.35 -3.89 -14.25
C PRO A 133 -15.13 -4.75 -15.26
N ASP A 134 -16.28 -5.26 -14.80
CA ASP A 134 -17.30 -6.00 -15.54
C ASP A 134 -17.32 -5.73 -17.06
N LYS A 135 -16.66 -6.58 -17.83
CA LYS A 135 -17.16 -6.90 -19.18
C LYS A 135 -18.27 -7.91 -18.98
N ILE A 136 -19.51 -7.41 -18.91
CA ILE A 136 -20.69 -8.26 -19.08
C ILE A 136 -20.58 -8.85 -20.48
N VAL A 137 -20.12 -10.10 -20.57
CA VAL A 137 -20.26 -10.91 -21.78
C VAL A 137 -21.72 -11.32 -21.79
N GLU A 138 -22.52 -10.64 -22.63
CA GLU A 138 -23.83 -11.15 -23.00
C GLU A 138 -23.68 -12.52 -23.65
N ASP A 139 -24.68 -13.32 -23.32
CA ASP A 139 -24.84 -14.74 -23.56
C ASP A 139 -24.36 -15.23 -24.93
N GLY A 140 -23.51 -16.24 -24.87
CA GLY A 140 -23.07 -17.03 -26.00
C GLY A 140 -22.24 -18.16 -25.43
N MET A 141 -22.91 -19.29 -25.13
CA MET A 141 -22.29 -20.54 -24.66
C MET A 141 -20.97 -20.83 -25.38
N LYS A 142 -19.88 -20.44 -24.75
CA LYS A 142 -18.53 -20.92 -25.02
C LYS A 142 -17.91 -21.13 -23.66
N PHE A 143 -17.78 -22.40 -23.28
CA PHE A 143 -16.86 -22.80 -22.23
C PHE A 143 -15.55 -22.03 -22.45
N PRO A 144 -15.04 -21.24 -21.49
CA PRO A 144 -13.70 -20.72 -21.59
C PRO A 144 -12.76 -21.88 -21.26
N GLU A 145 -12.55 -22.77 -22.24
CA GLU A 145 -11.33 -23.57 -22.33
C GLU A 145 -10.18 -22.61 -22.67
N ARG A 146 -9.70 -21.90 -21.65
CA ARG A 146 -8.30 -21.51 -21.58
C ARG A 146 -7.83 -22.06 -20.24
N PHE A 147 -6.94 -23.04 -20.30
CA PHE A 147 -6.06 -23.35 -19.18
C PHE A 147 -5.24 -22.07 -18.89
N GLU A 148 -5.83 -21.15 -18.14
CA GLU A 148 -5.09 -20.02 -17.59
C GLU A 148 -4.06 -20.63 -16.66
N SER A 149 -2.80 -20.49 -17.04
CA SER A 149 -1.68 -20.92 -16.21
C SER A 149 -1.87 -20.39 -14.79
N VAL A 150 -1.58 -21.24 -13.80
CA VAL A 150 -1.75 -20.89 -12.39
C VAL A 150 -0.97 -19.60 -12.11
N PRO A 151 -1.62 -18.55 -11.54
CA PRO A 151 -0.94 -17.29 -11.24
C PRO A 151 0.26 -17.49 -10.31
N LYS A 152 1.29 -16.65 -10.42
CA LYS A 152 2.50 -16.76 -9.56
C LYS A 152 2.20 -16.53 -8.07
N ASP A 153 1.11 -15.86 -7.79
CA ASP A 153 0.61 -15.40 -6.49
C ASP A 153 -0.62 -16.20 -6.01
N TRP A 154 -0.88 -17.37 -6.60
CA TRP A 154 -2.01 -18.27 -6.29
C TRP A 154 -2.24 -18.54 -4.79
N TRP A 155 -1.18 -18.49 -3.98
CA TRP A 155 -1.17 -18.84 -2.56
C TRP A 155 -1.53 -17.66 -1.64
N VAL A 156 -1.51 -16.43 -2.16
CA VAL A 156 -1.54 -15.20 -1.35
C VAL A 156 -2.81 -15.08 -0.51
N GLU A 157 -3.98 -15.30 -1.12
CA GLU A 157 -5.27 -15.12 -0.44
C GLU A 157 -5.41 -16.08 0.75
N ASP A 158 -5.01 -17.34 0.56
CA ASP A 158 -5.09 -18.38 1.58
C ASP A 158 -4.19 -18.08 2.78
N ILE A 159 -2.96 -17.62 2.53
CA ILE A 159 -2.03 -17.25 3.61
C ILE A 159 -2.48 -15.96 4.30
N CYS A 160 -3.20 -15.07 3.62
CA CYS A 160 -3.74 -13.86 4.24
C CYS A 160 -4.86 -14.14 5.27
N GLU A 161 -5.37 -15.36 5.37
CA GLU A 161 -6.31 -15.74 6.44
C GLU A 161 -5.63 -15.96 7.79
N LEU A 162 -4.30 -16.08 7.81
CA LEU A 162 -3.55 -16.25 9.05
C LEU A 162 -3.51 -14.96 9.87
N GLU A 163 -3.63 -15.11 11.18
CA GLU A 163 -3.34 -14.04 12.13
C GLU A 163 -1.86 -13.62 12.06
N ILE A 164 -1.56 -12.41 12.53
CA ILE A 164 -0.27 -11.74 12.30
C ILE A 164 0.96 -12.56 12.74
N ASP A 165 0.88 -13.25 13.88
CA ASP A 165 2.01 -14.04 14.40
C ASP A 165 2.32 -15.26 13.52
N LEU A 166 1.28 -15.99 13.11
CA LEU A 166 1.42 -17.14 12.20
C LEU A 166 1.81 -16.68 10.79
N TYR A 167 1.19 -15.60 10.30
CA TYR A 167 1.53 -14.99 9.02
C TYR A 167 3.02 -14.60 8.98
N LYS A 168 3.52 -13.93 10.02
CA LYS A 168 4.94 -13.55 10.15
C LYS A 168 5.85 -14.77 10.07
N ARG A 169 5.57 -15.82 10.83
CA ARG A 169 6.40 -17.05 10.83
C ARG A 169 6.39 -17.74 9.46
N VAL A 170 5.22 -17.83 8.82
CA VAL A 170 5.09 -18.38 7.46
C VAL A 170 5.88 -17.55 6.45
N MET A 171 5.71 -16.22 6.45
CA MET A 171 6.41 -15.33 5.52
C MET A 171 7.92 -15.33 5.72
N ILE A 172 8.42 -15.45 6.96
CA ILE A 172 9.86 -15.63 7.22
C ILE A 172 10.36 -16.93 6.59
N SER A 173 9.63 -18.03 6.72
CA SER A 173 10.01 -19.31 6.10
C SER A 173 9.94 -19.25 4.57
N ILE A 174 8.91 -18.63 3.99
CA ILE A 174 8.82 -18.42 2.54
C ILE A 174 10.02 -17.59 2.04
N LYS A 175 10.38 -16.52 2.73
CA LYS A 175 11.54 -15.67 2.40
C LYS A 175 12.86 -16.44 2.50
N SER A 176 13.04 -17.24 3.54
CA SER A 176 14.29 -17.98 3.77
C SER A 176 14.53 -19.08 2.74
N LYS A 177 13.49 -19.61 2.10
CA LYS A 177 13.63 -20.54 0.96
C LYS A 177 14.22 -19.87 -0.29
N GLY A 178 14.15 -18.54 -0.42
CA GLY A 178 14.80 -17.77 -1.47
C GLY A 178 14.32 -18.01 -2.91
N ARG A 179 13.24 -18.76 -3.13
CA ARG A 179 12.71 -19.11 -4.46
C ARG A 179 11.63 -18.15 -4.99
N MET A 180 11.13 -17.27 -4.13
CA MET A 180 10.03 -16.37 -4.46
C MET A 180 10.56 -15.00 -4.87
N ASP A 181 10.03 -14.51 -5.98
CA ASP A 181 10.33 -13.16 -6.46
C ASP A 181 9.84 -12.10 -5.45
N GLY A 182 10.64 -11.05 -5.26
CA GLY A 182 10.33 -9.97 -4.35
C GLY A 182 8.98 -9.30 -4.65
N SER A 183 8.59 -9.21 -5.92
CA SER A 183 7.30 -8.62 -6.32
C SER A 183 6.10 -9.42 -5.82
N VAL A 184 6.19 -10.76 -5.82
CA VAL A 184 5.12 -11.64 -5.32
C VAL A 184 5.01 -11.52 -3.80
N ILE A 185 6.15 -11.43 -3.10
CA ILE A 185 6.17 -11.18 -1.65
C ILE A 185 5.56 -9.80 -1.35
N GLY A 186 5.92 -8.76 -2.10
CA GLY A 186 5.36 -7.43 -1.94
C GLY A 186 3.85 -7.39 -2.16
N GLU A 187 3.36 -8.10 -3.17
CA GLU A 187 1.92 -8.20 -3.42
C GLU A 187 1.19 -9.01 -2.33
N ALA A 188 1.84 -10.04 -1.77
CA ALA A 188 1.32 -10.76 -0.61
C ALA A 188 1.15 -9.84 0.61
N LEU A 189 2.17 -9.03 0.90
CA LEU A 189 2.15 -8.06 2.00
C LEU A 189 1.13 -6.95 1.77
N LYS A 190 1.01 -6.46 0.54
CA LYS A 190 -0.03 -5.50 0.17
C LYS A 190 -1.42 -6.07 0.35
N THR A 191 -1.66 -7.30 -0.10
CA THR A 191 -2.94 -7.99 0.07
C THR A 191 -3.27 -8.18 1.55
N TYR A 192 -2.28 -8.57 2.35
CA TYR A 192 -2.41 -8.70 3.80
C TYR A 192 -2.76 -7.37 4.47
N ALA A 193 -2.04 -6.29 4.10
CA ALA A 193 -2.28 -4.94 4.59
C ALA A 193 -3.72 -4.48 4.29
N VAL A 194 -4.20 -4.66 3.05
CA VAL A 194 -5.58 -4.30 2.64
C VAL A 194 -6.61 -5.07 3.46
N ARG A 195 -6.36 -6.34 3.73
CA ARG A 195 -7.30 -7.22 4.43
C ARG A 195 -7.42 -6.88 5.91
N TRP A 196 -6.30 -6.61 6.58
CA TRP A 196 -6.26 -6.52 8.04
C TRP A 196 -6.18 -5.10 8.59
N LEU A 197 -5.73 -4.12 7.80
CA LEU A 197 -5.78 -2.72 8.24
C LEU A 197 -7.22 -2.18 8.18
N PRO A 198 -7.61 -1.33 9.14
CA PRO A 198 -8.86 -0.59 9.08
C PRO A 198 -8.94 0.35 7.88
N ASP A 199 -10.18 0.61 7.45
CA ASP A 199 -10.48 1.33 6.20
C ASP A 199 -10.65 2.84 6.40
N SER A 200 -10.60 3.30 7.65
CA SER A 200 -10.82 4.68 8.07
C SER A 200 -9.74 5.13 9.04
N VAL A 201 -9.35 6.41 8.94
CA VAL A 201 -8.37 7.01 9.85
C VAL A 201 -8.78 6.89 11.31
N ASP A 202 -10.07 7.10 11.63
CA ASP A 202 -10.59 7.01 13.00
C ASP A 202 -10.39 5.60 13.59
N ALA A 203 -10.65 4.55 12.81
CA ALA A 203 -10.42 3.18 13.24
C ALA A 203 -8.93 2.79 13.29
N LEU A 204 -8.09 3.43 12.49
CA LEU A 204 -6.63 3.23 12.54
C LEU A 204 -6.04 3.79 13.84
N VAL A 205 -6.51 4.96 14.25
CA VAL A 205 -5.98 5.73 15.41
C VAL A 205 -6.75 5.44 16.69
N SER A 206 -7.82 4.64 16.65
CA SER A 206 -8.59 4.26 17.83
C SER A 206 -7.71 3.57 18.89
N ASP A 207 -7.72 4.10 20.11
CA ASP A 207 -6.94 3.58 21.25
C ASP A 207 -7.18 2.09 21.52
N ALA A 208 -8.41 1.60 21.26
CA ALA A 208 -8.77 0.20 21.47
C ALA A 208 -7.97 -0.78 20.60
N HIS A 209 -7.45 -0.31 19.45
CA HIS A 209 -6.73 -1.14 18.48
C HIS A 209 -5.36 -0.60 18.08
N ALA A 210 -4.91 0.50 18.69
CA ALA A 210 -3.64 1.16 18.38
C ALA A 210 -2.48 0.16 18.38
N TRP A 211 -2.25 -0.56 19.49
CA TRP A 211 -1.17 -1.55 19.59
C TRP A 211 -1.22 -2.63 18.49
N ARG A 212 -2.41 -3.15 18.18
CA ARG A 212 -2.60 -4.18 17.15
C ARG A 212 -2.23 -3.63 15.78
N ASN A 213 -2.70 -2.43 15.44
CA ASN A 213 -2.44 -1.79 14.16
C ASN A 213 -0.95 -1.44 14.01
N THR A 214 -0.33 -0.91 15.07
CA THR A 214 1.11 -0.62 15.13
C THR A 214 1.93 -1.90 14.91
N SER A 215 1.66 -2.96 15.69
CA SER A 215 2.36 -4.24 15.57
C SER A 215 2.20 -4.88 14.18
N LEU A 216 1.01 -4.75 13.58
CA LEU A 216 0.73 -5.24 12.24
C LEU A 216 1.54 -4.48 11.18
N VAL A 217 1.56 -3.15 11.24
CA VAL A 217 2.33 -2.32 10.29
C VAL A 217 3.82 -2.59 10.42
N GLU A 218 4.36 -2.60 11.64
CA GLU A 218 5.77 -2.89 11.89
C GLU A 218 6.16 -4.29 11.40
N THR A 219 5.30 -5.29 11.63
CA THR A 219 5.53 -6.64 11.12
C THR A 219 5.53 -6.68 9.59
N ILE A 220 4.61 -5.98 8.91
CA ILE A 220 4.61 -5.88 7.45
C ILE A 220 5.91 -5.24 6.95
N VAL A 221 6.37 -4.15 7.58
CA VAL A 221 7.63 -3.49 7.25
C VAL A 221 8.81 -4.45 7.41
N CYS A 222 8.92 -5.17 8.54
CA CYS A 222 9.96 -6.18 8.75
C CYS A 222 9.95 -7.31 7.70
N LEU A 223 8.78 -7.62 7.13
CA LEU A 223 8.62 -8.66 6.13
C LEU A 223 8.90 -8.18 4.70
N LEU A 224 9.05 -6.88 4.45
CA LEU A 224 9.35 -6.36 3.11
C LEU A 224 10.58 -7.06 2.50
N PRO A 225 10.59 -7.33 1.18
CA PRO A 225 11.73 -7.94 0.50
C PRO A 225 13.00 -7.13 0.70
N SER A 226 14.16 -7.80 0.86
CA SER A 226 15.44 -7.09 1.02
C SER A 226 15.97 -6.46 -0.27
N ASP A 227 15.42 -6.88 -1.42
CA ASP A 227 15.72 -6.25 -2.71
C ASP A 227 15.16 -4.82 -2.71
N LYS A 228 16.08 -3.85 -2.67
CA LYS A 228 15.81 -2.42 -2.52
C LYS A 228 15.11 -1.80 -3.73
N GLY A 229 15.03 -2.50 -4.87
CA GLY A 229 14.52 -1.93 -6.13
C GLY A 229 13.28 -2.61 -6.71
N VAL A 230 13.06 -3.92 -6.51
CA VAL A 230 12.06 -4.65 -7.33
C VAL A 230 10.80 -5.04 -6.56
N GLY A 231 10.88 -5.18 -5.23
CA GLY A 231 9.86 -5.93 -4.49
C GLY A 231 8.50 -5.26 -4.29
N CYS A 232 8.43 -3.93 -4.23
CA CYS A 232 7.18 -3.20 -3.95
C CYS A 232 7.06 -1.96 -4.83
N SER A 233 5.82 -1.54 -5.13
CA SER A 233 5.58 -0.26 -5.81
C SER A 233 5.80 0.92 -4.85
N CYS A 234 6.32 2.03 -5.38
CA CYS A 234 6.53 3.23 -4.57
C CYS A 234 5.23 3.76 -3.94
N SER A 235 4.11 3.71 -4.66
CA SER A 235 2.79 4.10 -4.13
C SER A 235 2.38 3.25 -2.91
N PHE A 236 2.60 1.93 -2.94
CA PHE A 236 2.30 1.08 -1.78
C PHE A 236 3.18 1.44 -0.58
N LEU A 237 4.48 1.66 -0.78
CA LEU A 237 5.40 2.05 0.29
C LEU A 237 5.05 3.41 0.89
N LEU A 238 4.70 4.41 0.07
CA LEU A 238 4.26 5.72 0.53
C LEU A 238 2.95 5.62 1.32
N LYS A 239 1.98 4.83 0.85
CA LYS A 239 0.73 4.55 1.59
C LYS A 239 1.01 3.88 2.93
N LEU A 240 1.92 2.90 2.95
CA LEU A 240 2.33 2.22 4.18
C LEU A 240 3.05 3.18 5.13
N LEU A 241 3.88 4.10 4.64
CA LEU A 241 4.52 5.14 5.44
C LEU A 241 3.50 6.08 6.06
N LYS A 242 2.47 6.51 5.31
CA LYS A 242 1.39 7.34 5.87
C LYS A 242 0.66 6.62 7.00
N VAL A 243 0.38 5.32 6.84
CA VAL A 243 -0.24 4.51 7.89
C VAL A 243 0.72 4.32 9.08
N ALA A 244 1.99 4.01 8.84
CA ALA A 244 3.02 3.84 9.86
C ALA A 244 3.21 5.10 10.70
N ILE A 245 3.18 6.27 10.05
CA ILE A 245 3.10 7.56 10.71
C ILE A 245 1.83 7.55 11.57
N LEU A 246 0.63 7.49 10.98
CA LEU A 246 -0.65 7.58 11.71
C LEU A 246 -0.74 6.69 12.97
N VAL A 247 -0.33 5.43 12.89
CA VAL A 247 -0.41 4.48 14.02
C VAL A 247 0.74 4.62 15.02
N GLY A 248 1.69 5.52 14.78
CA GLY A 248 2.84 5.74 15.68
C GLY A 248 3.82 4.57 15.68
N ALA A 249 4.09 3.98 14.52
CA ALA A 249 5.11 2.93 14.37
C ALA A 249 6.50 3.44 14.75
N ASN A 250 7.35 2.51 15.20
CA ASN A 250 8.71 2.81 15.63
C ASN A 250 9.55 3.49 14.55
N GLU A 251 10.54 4.26 14.99
CA GLU A 251 11.36 5.08 14.09
C GLU A 251 12.15 4.22 13.09
N SER A 252 12.62 3.04 13.51
CA SER A 252 13.32 2.11 12.61
C SER A 252 12.47 1.65 11.42
N SER A 253 11.16 1.43 11.63
CA SER A 253 10.25 1.02 10.55
C SER A 253 9.97 2.17 9.60
N ARG A 254 9.79 3.38 10.13
CA ARG A 254 9.59 4.60 9.33
C ARG A 254 10.83 4.90 8.49
N GLU A 255 12.01 4.78 9.11
CA GLU A 255 13.31 4.97 8.48
C GLU A 255 13.57 3.96 7.37
N ASP A 256 13.26 2.67 7.58
CA ASP A 256 13.36 1.63 6.54
C ASP A 256 12.44 1.95 5.35
N LEU A 257 11.19 2.38 5.62
CA LEU A 257 10.27 2.80 4.57
C LEU A 257 10.79 4.02 3.80
N VAL A 258 11.28 5.05 4.48
CA VAL A 258 11.85 6.25 3.85
C VAL A 258 13.02 5.87 2.95
N ASN A 259 13.93 5.00 3.41
CA ASN A 259 15.05 4.52 2.59
C ASN A 259 14.58 3.78 1.33
N ARG A 260 13.57 2.91 1.45
CA ARG A 260 13.02 2.17 0.30
C ARG A 260 12.28 3.05 -0.69
N ILE A 261 11.47 3.99 -0.20
CA ILE A 261 10.77 4.98 -1.03
C ILE A 261 11.79 5.84 -1.78
N SER A 262 12.86 6.24 -1.10
CA SER A 262 13.92 7.06 -1.68
C SER A 262 14.64 6.38 -2.84
N MET A 263 14.65 5.05 -2.95
CA MET A 263 15.21 4.34 -4.11
C MET A 263 14.30 4.36 -5.34
N LYS A 264 13.00 4.56 -5.13
CA LYS A 264 11.95 4.38 -6.14
C LYS A 264 11.09 5.62 -6.32
N LEU A 265 11.57 6.78 -5.85
CA LEU A 265 10.81 8.02 -5.83
C LEU A 265 10.32 8.44 -7.23
N HIS A 266 11.07 8.09 -8.29
CA HIS A 266 10.69 8.34 -9.68
C HIS A 266 9.40 7.63 -10.13
N GLU A 267 8.96 6.57 -9.44
CA GLU A 267 7.70 5.86 -9.70
C GLU A 267 6.49 6.50 -9.00
N ALA A 268 6.69 7.49 -8.12
CA ALA A 268 5.62 8.07 -7.32
C ALA A 268 4.78 9.08 -8.11
N SER A 269 3.54 9.27 -7.65
CA SER A 269 2.67 10.36 -8.08
C SER A 269 2.64 11.49 -7.05
N VAL A 270 2.22 12.69 -7.47
CA VAL A 270 2.06 13.84 -6.55
C VAL A 270 1.11 13.48 -5.41
N THR A 271 0.05 12.74 -5.68
CA THR A 271 -0.93 12.28 -4.67
C THR A 271 -0.32 11.34 -3.64
N ASP A 272 0.68 10.54 -4.02
CA ASP A 272 1.38 9.68 -3.06
C ASP A 272 2.21 10.50 -2.06
N LEU A 273 2.79 11.63 -2.48
CA LEU A 273 3.59 12.54 -1.65
C LEU A 273 2.78 13.42 -0.67
N LEU A 274 1.45 13.46 -0.81
CA LEU A 274 0.57 14.18 0.11
C LEU A 274 0.48 13.47 1.48
N ILE A 275 1.57 13.55 2.26
CA ILE A 275 1.69 12.97 3.59
C ILE A 275 1.18 14.01 4.59
N PRO A 276 0.11 13.73 5.37
CA PRO A 276 -0.42 14.68 6.34
C PRO A 276 0.61 15.04 7.41
N SER A 277 0.68 16.32 7.77
CA SER A 277 1.47 16.78 8.90
C SER A 277 0.91 16.26 10.23
N ARG A 278 1.72 16.33 11.29
CA ARG A 278 1.29 15.99 12.64
C ARG A 278 1.37 17.21 13.55
N SER A 279 0.44 17.31 14.49
CA SER A 279 0.56 18.27 15.58
C SER A 279 1.97 18.18 16.20
N PRO A 280 2.72 19.28 16.34
CA PRO A 280 2.25 20.68 16.36
C PRO A 280 2.34 21.45 15.03
N GLN A 281 2.65 20.79 13.90
CA GLN A 281 2.77 21.47 12.60
C GLN A 281 1.42 22.02 12.12
N ILE A 282 1.43 23.24 11.61
CA ILE A 282 0.22 23.98 11.17
C ILE A 282 -0.04 23.78 9.66
N THR A 283 0.98 23.34 8.91
CA THR A 283 0.83 22.99 7.49
C THR A 283 -0.11 21.80 7.32
N ILE A 284 -0.72 21.65 6.16
CA ILE A 284 -1.58 20.50 5.83
C ILE A 284 -0.73 19.24 5.61
N TYR A 285 0.44 19.40 5.00
CA TYR A 285 1.35 18.31 4.65
C TYR A 285 2.71 18.44 5.32
N ASP A 286 3.38 17.31 5.52
CA ASP A 286 4.74 17.21 6.06
C ASP A 286 5.77 17.45 4.94
N VAL A 287 6.11 18.73 4.72
CA VAL A 287 7.06 19.15 3.69
C VAL A 287 8.49 18.72 4.02
N GLU A 288 8.86 18.70 5.29
CA GLU A 288 10.19 18.32 5.76
C GLU A 288 10.48 16.84 5.49
N LEU A 289 9.50 15.97 5.73
CA LEU A 289 9.62 14.55 5.40
C LEU A 289 9.79 14.31 3.90
N VAL A 290 9.02 15.01 3.06
CA VAL A 290 9.19 14.91 1.60
C VAL A 290 10.57 15.40 1.18
N GLN A 291 11.06 16.51 1.73
CA GLN A 291 12.41 16.98 1.49
C GLN A 291 13.47 15.95 1.92
N CYS A 292 13.28 15.28 3.05
CA CYS A 292 14.16 14.19 3.52
C CYS A 292 14.21 13.03 2.51
N ILE A 293 13.05 12.59 2.00
CA ILE A 293 12.95 11.53 0.98
C ILE A 293 13.68 11.93 -0.30
N VAL A 294 13.51 13.18 -0.77
CA VAL A 294 14.18 13.67 -1.98
C VAL A 294 15.69 13.73 -1.79
N ASN A 295 16.17 14.24 -0.66
CA ASN A 295 17.60 14.30 -0.35
C ASN A 295 18.24 12.90 -0.39
N ARG A 296 17.58 11.90 0.19
CA ARG A 296 18.04 10.51 0.16
C ARG A 296 18.05 9.93 -1.25
N PHE A 297 17.01 10.18 -2.04
CA PHE A 297 16.99 9.79 -3.45
C PHE A 297 18.23 10.34 -4.20
N LEU A 298 18.55 11.61 -4.00
CA LEU A 298 19.72 12.23 -4.63
C LEU A 298 21.05 11.65 -4.15
N MET A 299 21.16 11.28 -2.87
CA MET A 299 22.33 10.57 -2.36
C MET A 299 22.50 9.21 -3.06
N HIS A 300 21.42 8.48 -3.29
CA HIS A 300 21.46 7.18 -3.97
C HIS A 300 21.81 7.29 -5.45
N GLU A 301 21.25 8.28 -6.17
CA GLU A 301 21.62 8.57 -7.56
C GLU A 301 23.12 8.93 -7.68
N LYS A 302 23.64 9.75 -6.76
CA LYS A 302 25.06 10.13 -6.76
C LYS A 302 25.98 8.94 -6.49
N SER A 303 25.64 8.06 -5.54
CA SER A 303 26.42 6.85 -5.27
C SER A 303 26.45 5.89 -6.46
N ASN A 304 25.35 5.76 -7.22
CA ASN A 304 25.34 4.96 -8.44
C ASN A 304 26.27 5.54 -9.51
N TRP A 305 26.35 6.87 -9.61
CA TRP A 305 27.22 7.57 -10.55
C TRP A 305 28.71 7.33 -10.27
N ASP A 306 29.14 7.37 -9.00
CA ASP A 306 30.54 7.16 -8.62
C ASP A 306 31.00 5.71 -8.87
N VAL A 307 30.10 4.72 -8.76
CA VAL A 307 30.40 3.31 -9.02
C VAL A 307 30.55 3.02 -10.52
N ASP A 308 29.70 3.61 -11.37
CA ASP A 308 29.73 3.41 -12.83
C ASP A 308 30.92 4.11 -13.53
N VAL A 309 31.53 5.13 -12.90
CA VAL A 309 32.72 5.80 -13.44
C VAL A 309 33.98 4.93 -13.31
N VAL A 310 34.06 4.07 -12.28
CA VAL A 310 35.23 3.19 -12.05
C VAL A 310 35.17 1.91 -12.91
N GLY A 311 33.99 1.52 -13.40
CA GLY A 311 33.75 0.28 -14.14
C GLY A 311 33.67 0.40 -15.68
N LYS A 312 34.22 1.46 -16.29
CA LYS A 312 34.12 1.63 -17.75
C LYS A 312 35.08 0.72 -18.51
N ASN A 313 34.58 -0.43 -18.97
CA ASN A 313 34.94 -1.01 -20.27
C ASN A 313 33.66 -1.48 -21.01
N GLU A 314 33.32 -0.74 -22.07
CA GLU A 314 32.60 -1.14 -23.30
C GLU A 314 31.09 -1.47 -23.33
N LYS A 315 30.31 -1.46 -22.23
CA LYS A 315 28.82 -1.64 -22.34
C LYS A 315 27.95 -0.67 -21.53
N GLY A 316 28.46 0.53 -21.21
CA GLY A 316 27.87 1.45 -20.23
C GLY A 316 26.92 2.54 -20.73
N ALA A 317 26.34 2.45 -21.94
CA ALA A 317 25.47 3.51 -22.45
C ALA A 317 24.04 3.50 -21.84
N ASP A 318 23.50 2.33 -21.51
CA ASP A 318 22.12 2.21 -21.00
C ASP A 318 21.95 2.66 -19.53
N SER A 319 22.95 2.43 -18.67
CA SER A 319 22.89 2.84 -17.25
C SER A 319 22.89 4.37 -17.09
N PHE A 320 23.71 5.06 -17.88
CA PHE A 320 23.85 6.51 -17.85
C PHE A 320 22.56 7.25 -18.26
N VAL A 321 21.77 6.65 -19.16
CA VAL A 321 20.50 7.22 -19.63
C VAL A 321 19.36 6.97 -18.63
N LEU A 322 19.39 5.85 -17.91
CA LEU A 322 18.36 5.49 -16.93
C LEU A 322 18.38 6.38 -15.67
N GLY A 323 19.55 6.64 -15.07
CA GLY A 323 19.68 7.53 -13.90
C GLY A 323 19.32 8.99 -14.21
N HIS A 324 19.59 9.43 -15.45
CA HIS A 324 19.15 10.76 -15.87
C HIS A 324 17.61 10.82 -16.02
N GLY A 325 16.97 9.73 -16.45
CA GLY A 325 15.52 9.63 -16.60
C GLY A 325 14.74 9.60 -15.27
N SER A 326 15.26 8.89 -14.26
CA SER A 326 14.69 8.88 -12.89
C SER A 326 14.75 10.29 -12.28
N LEU A 327 15.90 10.95 -12.36
CA LEU A 327 16.10 12.31 -11.84
C LEU A 327 15.17 13.34 -12.51
N LEU A 328 14.98 13.27 -13.82
CA LEU A 328 14.01 14.13 -14.54
C LEU A 328 12.57 13.89 -14.08
N SER A 329 12.22 12.63 -13.81
CA SER A 329 10.88 12.25 -13.35
C SER A 329 10.64 12.79 -11.93
N VAL A 330 11.62 12.67 -11.04
CA VAL A 330 11.57 13.26 -9.70
C VAL A 330 11.50 14.79 -9.76
N ALA A 331 12.24 15.46 -10.64
CA ALA A 331 12.15 16.91 -10.80
C ALA A 331 10.71 17.35 -11.15
N LYS A 332 10.06 16.67 -12.10
CA LYS A 332 8.65 16.93 -12.46
C LYS A 332 7.68 16.63 -11.30
N LEU A 333 7.94 15.55 -10.57
CA LEU A 333 7.15 15.16 -9.41
C LEU A 333 7.20 16.24 -8.32
N ILE A 334 8.40 16.75 -8.01
CA ILE A 334 8.59 17.79 -7.00
C ILE A 334 8.03 19.14 -7.45
N ASP A 335 8.16 19.53 -8.72
CA ASP A 335 7.50 20.73 -9.23
C ASP A 335 5.96 20.61 -9.13
N GLY A 336 5.41 19.43 -9.38
CA GLY A 336 3.99 19.14 -9.17
C GLY A 336 3.56 19.19 -7.70
N TYR A 337 4.38 18.65 -6.79
CA TYR A 337 4.16 18.71 -5.35
C TYR A 337 4.26 20.14 -4.81
N LEU A 338 5.24 20.93 -5.26
CA LEU A 338 5.37 22.36 -4.96
C LEU A 338 4.09 23.12 -5.32
N ALA A 339 3.48 22.80 -6.47
CA ALA A 339 2.22 23.42 -6.89
C ALA A 339 1.01 23.05 -6.01
N GLU A 340 1.02 21.88 -5.37
CA GLU A 340 -0.04 21.49 -4.42
C GLU A 340 0.17 22.13 -3.05
N ILE A 341 1.40 22.11 -2.50
CA ILE A 341 1.67 22.73 -1.20
C ILE A 341 1.61 24.26 -1.25
N ALA A 342 1.85 24.87 -2.41
CA ALA A 342 1.68 26.31 -2.60
C ALA A 342 0.25 26.82 -2.35
N ARG A 343 -0.74 25.93 -2.29
CA ARG A 343 -2.13 26.28 -1.94
C ARG A 343 -2.33 26.43 -0.43
N ASP A 344 -1.42 25.94 0.39
CA ASP A 344 -1.49 26.01 1.83
C ASP A 344 -0.84 27.31 2.34
N ARG A 345 -1.67 28.18 2.94
CA ARG A 345 -1.24 29.48 3.47
C ARG A 345 -0.23 29.39 4.62
N ASN A 346 -0.12 28.23 5.26
CA ASN A 346 0.80 28.00 6.37
C ASN A 346 2.20 27.58 5.89
N VAL A 347 2.38 27.29 4.59
CA VAL A 347 3.70 26.93 4.04
C VAL A 347 4.61 28.14 4.00
N THR A 348 5.73 28.04 4.70
CA THR A 348 6.73 29.10 4.77
C THR A 348 7.51 29.23 3.46
N LEU A 349 7.96 30.45 3.17
CA LEU A 349 8.75 30.73 1.98
C LEU A 349 10.08 29.96 1.99
N SER A 350 10.72 29.81 3.16
CA SER A 350 11.96 29.05 3.29
C SER A 350 11.76 27.59 2.91
N SER A 351 10.74 26.92 3.46
CA SER A 351 10.45 25.51 3.15
C SER A 351 10.19 25.30 1.64
N PHE A 352 9.45 26.22 1.01
CA PHE A 352 9.23 26.17 -0.45
C PHE A 352 10.53 26.31 -1.24
N ILE A 353 11.39 27.27 -0.88
CA ILE A 353 12.68 27.51 -1.52
C ILE A 353 13.63 26.32 -1.31
N ASP A 354 13.73 25.82 -0.09
CA ASP A 354 14.66 24.74 0.28
C ASP A 354 14.30 23.43 -0.45
N LEU A 355 13.02 23.10 -0.55
CA LEU A 355 12.56 21.95 -1.33
C LEU A 355 12.83 22.15 -2.84
N SER A 356 12.62 23.36 -3.36
CA SER A 356 12.93 23.66 -4.76
C SER A 356 14.42 23.51 -5.08
N HIS A 357 15.30 24.00 -4.20
CA HIS A 357 16.75 23.91 -4.34
C HIS A 357 17.32 22.51 -4.13
N THR A 358 16.57 21.62 -3.49
CA THR A 358 16.99 20.22 -3.33
C THR A 358 17.21 19.57 -4.70
N ILE A 359 16.41 19.91 -5.71
CA ILE A 359 16.56 19.36 -7.07
C ILE A 359 17.61 20.16 -7.88
N PRO A 360 18.62 19.50 -8.47
CA PRO A 360 19.63 20.14 -9.31
C PRO A 360 19.03 20.86 -10.53
N GLN A 361 19.63 21.98 -10.92
CA GLN A 361 19.18 22.79 -12.06
C GLN A 361 19.31 22.06 -13.42
N SER A 362 20.19 21.05 -13.50
CA SER A 362 20.33 20.17 -14.67
C SER A 362 19.15 19.22 -14.86
N ALA A 363 18.44 18.87 -13.77
CA ALA A 363 17.27 17.99 -13.83
C ALA A 363 16.02 18.71 -14.37
N ARG A 364 15.98 20.04 -14.24
CA ARG A 364 14.89 20.90 -14.75
C ARG A 364 15.21 21.41 -16.14
N LEU A 365 14.81 20.64 -17.16
CA LEU A 365 14.94 21.06 -18.56
C LEU A 365 13.89 22.10 -18.96
N ILE A 366 12.69 22.03 -18.36
CA ILE A 366 11.57 22.94 -18.62
C ILE A 366 11.06 23.43 -17.26
N HIS A 367 10.84 24.74 -17.14
CA HIS A 367 10.47 25.39 -15.88
C HIS A 367 8.96 25.67 -15.72
N ASP A 368 8.12 25.22 -16.64
CA ASP A 368 6.67 25.47 -16.62
C ASP A 368 6.00 25.00 -15.31
N GLY A 369 6.39 23.82 -14.81
CA GLY A 369 5.88 23.27 -13.55
C GLY A 369 6.27 24.13 -12.36
N LEU A 370 7.54 24.50 -12.27
CA LEU A 370 8.05 25.40 -11.24
C LEU A 370 7.41 26.79 -11.32
N TYR A 371 7.25 27.35 -12.53
CA TYR A 371 6.54 28.62 -12.75
C TYR A 371 5.11 28.55 -12.22
N LYS A 372 4.37 27.49 -12.57
CA LYS A 372 3.01 27.27 -12.08
C LYS A 372 2.96 27.21 -10.54
N ALA A 373 3.90 26.52 -9.91
CA ALA A 373 3.99 26.45 -8.46
C ALA A 373 4.26 27.84 -7.83
N ILE A 374 5.18 28.61 -8.40
CA ILE A 374 5.49 29.98 -7.95
C ILE A 374 4.28 30.89 -8.13
N ASP A 375 3.58 30.82 -9.26
CA ASP A 375 2.39 31.62 -9.51
C ASP A 375 1.26 31.32 -8.52
N ILE A 376 1.02 30.04 -8.21
CA ILE A 376 0.06 29.62 -7.17
C ILE A 376 0.50 30.16 -5.81
N TYR A 377 1.78 30.08 -5.47
CA TYR A 377 2.29 30.58 -4.19
C TYR A 377 2.10 32.11 -4.06
N LEU A 378 2.45 32.86 -5.10
CA LEU A 378 2.22 34.31 -5.13
C LEU A 378 0.74 34.69 -5.02
N LYS A 379 -0.16 33.84 -5.54
CA LYS A 379 -1.60 34.03 -5.45
C LYS A 379 -2.12 33.80 -4.03
N GLU A 380 -1.72 32.71 -3.38
CA GLU A 380 -2.25 32.32 -2.07
C GLU A 380 -1.54 33.01 -0.89
N HIS A 381 -0.36 33.63 -1.13
CA HIS A 381 0.42 34.40 -0.16
C HIS A 381 0.59 35.88 -0.58
N PRO A 382 -0.47 36.71 -0.53
CA PRO A 382 -0.42 38.11 -0.97
C PRO A 382 0.52 38.99 -0.12
N ASN A 383 0.76 38.61 1.14
CA ASN A 383 1.53 39.38 2.12
C ASN A 383 3.05 39.36 1.91
N LEU A 384 3.55 38.70 0.85
CA LEU A 384 4.98 38.64 0.55
C LEU A 384 5.54 40.03 0.24
N THR A 385 6.67 40.35 0.86
CA THR A 385 7.45 41.57 0.60
C THR A 385 8.05 41.55 -0.81
N LYS A 386 8.43 42.72 -1.34
CA LYS A 386 9.10 42.83 -2.65
C LYS A 386 10.37 41.98 -2.73
N VAL A 387 11.12 41.86 -1.63
CA VAL A 387 12.35 41.06 -1.55
C VAL A 387 12.03 39.57 -1.63
N GLU A 388 11.00 39.12 -0.91
CA GLU A 388 10.54 37.73 -0.95
C GLU A 388 10.00 37.33 -2.31
N ARG A 389 9.19 38.19 -2.95
CA ARG A 389 8.73 37.97 -4.33
C ARG A 389 9.90 37.85 -5.31
N LYS A 390 10.95 38.66 -5.13
CA LYS A 390 12.19 38.55 -5.92
C LYS A 390 12.90 37.21 -5.65
N LYS A 391 12.99 36.78 -4.38
CA LYS A 391 13.63 35.50 -4.01
C LYS A 391 12.92 34.32 -4.65
N ILE A 392 11.60 34.21 -4.49
CA ILE A 392 10.84 33.08 -5.04
C ILE A 392 10.81 33.07 -6.56
N CYS A 393 10.68 34.23 -7.22
CA CYS A 393 10.73 34.30 -8.67
C CYS A 393 12.14 34.00 -9.23
N GLY A 394 13.18 34.18 -8.41
CA GLY A 394 14.57 33.85 -8.78
C GLY A 394 14.84 32.34 -8.91
N LEU A 395 13.91 31.48 -8.45
CA LEU A 395 14.01 30.03 -8.60
C LEU A 395 13.80 29.58 -10.06
N MET A 396 13.05 30.36 -10.87
CA MET A 396 12.77 30.01 -12.25
C MET A 396 13.80 30.60 -13.21
N ASP A 397 14.25 29.82 -14.17
CA ASP A 397 14.99 30.30 -15.33
C ASP A 397 14.00 30.57 -16.46
N VAL A 398 13.77 31.85 -16.75
CA VAL A 398 12.84 32.30 -17.79
C VAL A 398 13.21 31.79 -19.19
N LYS A 399 14.48 31.43 -19.43
CA LYS A 399 14.93 30.84 -20.71
C LYS A 399 14.37 29.43 -20.93
N LYS A 400 14.04 28.74 -19.84
CA LYS A 400 13.54 27.35 -19.85
C LYS A 400 12.00 27.27 -19.83
N LEU A 401 11.31 28.40 -20.03
CA LEU A 401 9.85 28.44 -20.14
C LEU A 401 9.41 28.08 -21.56
N SER A 402 8.32 27.32 -21.66
CA SER A 402 7.62 27.12 -22.92
C SER A 402 6.99 28.43 -23.41
N MET A 403 6.62 28.47 -24.69
CA MET A 403 5.92 29.63 -25.28
C MET A 403 4.64 29.96 -24.49
N ASP A 404 3.85 28.95 -24.14
CA ASP A 404 2.60 29.13 -23.40
C ASP A 404 2.84 29.67 -21.98
N ALA A 405 3.86 29.14 -21.29
CA ALA A 405 4.24 29.61 -19.96
C ALA A 405 4.78 31.05 -20.00
N SER A 406 5.59 31.40 -21.01
CA SER A 406 6.09 32.76 -21.23
C SER A 406 4.95 33.75 -21.51
N MET A 407 3.98 33.38 -22.36
CA MET A 407 2.81 34.22 -22.64
C MET A 407 2.01 34.49 -21.37
N HIS A 408 1.75 33.46 -20.56
CA HIS A 408 1.08 33.62 -19.27
C HIS A 408 1.90 34.49 -18.32
N ALA A 409 3.22 34.29 -18.23
CA ALA A 409 4.11 35.08 -17.37
C ALA A 409 4.20 36.56 -17.80
N ALA A 410 4.15 36.85 -19.10
CA ALA A 410 4.15 38.21 -19.61
C ALA A 410 2.90 39.01 -19.18
N GLN A 411 1.78 38.32 -18.97
CA GLN A 411 0.49 38.91 -18.56
C GLN A 411 0.26 38.85 -17.04
N ASN A 412 1.20 38.27 -16.27
CA ASN A 412 1.00 38.02 -14.86
C ASN A 412 1.40 39.22 -14.00
N GLU A 413 0.40 39.95 -13.50
CA GLU A 413 0.58 41.14 -12.66
C GLU A 413 1.22 40.84 -11.28
N ARG A 414 1.25 39.58 -10.84
CA ARG A 414 1.87 39.19 -9.57
C ARG A 414 3.40 39.15 -9.64
N LEU A 415 3.96 39.04 -10.84
CA LEU A 415 5.40 38.94 -11.05
C LEU A 415 6.09 40.32 -10.92
N PRO A 416 7.32 40.38 -10.40
CA PRO A 416 8.11 41.59 -10.47
C PRO A 416 8.34 42.03 -11.93
N LEU A 417 8.21 43.33 -12.22
CA LEU A 417 8.40 43.90 -13.57
C LEU A 417 9.71 43.44 -14.23
N ARG A 418 10.80 43.31 -13.46
CA ARG A 418 12.09 42.82 -13.97
C ARG A 418 11.99 41.42 -14.59
N VAL A 419 11.20 40.52 -13.99
CA VAL A 419 11.00 39.16 -14.49
C VAL A 419 10.15 39.19 -15.77
N VAL A 420 9.08 39.98 -15.79
CA VAL A 420 8.22 40.16 -16.97
C VAL A 420 9.02 40.66 -18.17
N VAL A 421 9.88 41.66 -17.97
CA VAL A 421 10.78 42.19 -19.02
C VAL A 421 11.75 41.11 -19.53
N GLN A 422 12.30 40.29 -18.63
CA GLN A 422 13.18 39.19 -19.04
C GLN A 422 12.44 38.13 -19.87
N VAL A 423 11.20 37.79 -19.49
CA VAL A 423 10.35 36.86 -20.27
C VAL A 423 10.12 37.41 -21.68
N LEU A 424 9.69 38.68 -21.80
CA LEU A 424 9.46 39.32 -23.11
C LEU A 424 10.74 39.39 -23.96
N PHE A 425 11.89 39.66 -23.34
CA PHE A 425 13.18 39.67 -24.02
C PHE A 425 13.53 38.31 -24.64
N PHE A 426 13.40 37.22 -23.88
CA PHE A 426 13.72 35.89 -24.40
C PHE A 426 12.72 35.39 -25.44
N GLU A 427 11.44 35.79 -25.34
CA GLU A 427 10.47 35.53 -26.40
C GLU A 427 10.83 36.27 -27.70
N GLN A 428 11.27 37.53 -27.62
CA GLN A 428 11.74 38.28 -28.80
C GLN A 428 12.98 37.62 -29.43
N VAL A 429 13.93 37.16 -28.61
CA VAL A 429 15.12 36.44 -29.09
C VAL A 429 14.71 35.15 -29.82
N ARG A 430 13.80 34.33 -29.26
CA ARG A 430 13.29 33.11 -29.89
C ARG A 430 12.56 33.38 -31.19
N ALA A 431 11.72 34.42 -31.24
CA ALA A 431 11.01 34.83 -32.45
C ALA A 431 12.00 35.23 -33.56
N SER A 432 13.04 35.99 -33.22
CA SER A 432 14.08 36.41 -34.19
C SER A 432 14.95 35.26 -34.71
N ALA A 433 15.22 34.25 -33.88
CA ALA A 433 15.98 33.06 -34.26
C ALA A 433 15.17 32.17 -35.23
N ASN A 434 13.86 32.01 -35.01
CA ASN A 434 12.98 31.28 -35.91
C ASN A 434 12.87 31.95 -37.28
N VAL A 435 12.87 33.29 -37.33
CA VAL A 435 12.87 34.05 -38.59
C VAL A 435 14.21 33.89 -39.34
N ARG A 436 15.34 33.87 -38.64
CA ARG A 436 16.67 33.60 -39.26
C ARG A 436 16.82 32.17 -39.76
N SER A 437 16.22 31.19 -39.10
CA SER A 437 16.26 29.79 -39.53
C SER A 437 15.44 29.52 -40.80
N ILE A 438 14.43 30.35 -41.10
CA ILE A 438 13.61 30.23 -42.32
C ILE A 438 14.29 30.89 -43.53
N ASN A 439 15.16 31.88 -43.31
CA ASN A 439 15.84 32.62 -44.39
C ASN A 439 17.19 32.03 -44.83
N ASN A 440 17.66 30.94 -44.22
CA ASN A 440 18.94 30.33 -44.59
C ASN A 440 18.73 29.17 -45.58
N ASN A 441 18.84 29.47 -46.87
CA ASN A 441 19.14 28.46 -47.89
C ASN A 441 20.57 27.90 -47.68
N PRO A 442 20.82 26.60 -47.96
CA PRO A 442 22.09 25.95 -47.68
C PRO A 442 23.10 26.23 -48.80
N ARG A 443 23.61 27.45 -48.89
CA ARG A 443 24.86 27.75 -49.61
C ARG A 443 25.60 28.83 -48.82
N ASP A 444 26.90 28.61 -48.66
CA ASP A 444 27.88 29.43 -47.95
C ASP A 444 27.99 29.21 -46.43
N ALA A 445 28.50 28.03 -46.07
CA ALA A 445 29.22 27.85 -44.81
C ALA A 445 30.71 28.15 -45.04
N SER A 446 31.17 29.30 -44.57
CA SER A 446 32.60 29.53 -44.30
C SER A 446 32.82 30.54 -43.19
N ARG A 447 33.45 30.01 -42.13
CA ARG A 447 34.26 30.67 -41.08
C ARG A 447 33.52 31.39 -39.94
N SER A 448 33.52 30.76 -38.77
CA SER A 448 34.24 31.29 -37.60
C SER A 448 34.33 30.23 -36.50
N THR A 449 35.51 30.18 -35.88
CA THR A 449 35.96 29.23 -34.87
C THR A 449 35.63 29.69 -33.45
N THR A 450 35.72 28.71 -32.54
CA THR A 450 35.81 28.74 -31.06
C THR A 450 34.52 28.98 -30.27
N ASN A 451 33.98 27.89 -29.70
CA ASN A 451 33.77 27.67 -28.25
C ASN A 451 33.34 26.21 -27.99
N THR A 452 34.06 25.51 -27.12
CA THR A 452 33.90 24.07 -26.79
C THR A 452 32.71 23.74 -25.86
N ASP A 453 31.79 24.69 -25.61
CA ASP A 453 30.57 24.44 -24.82
C ASP A 453 29.31 24.24 -25.67
N GLU A 454 29.32 24.60 -26.96
CA GLU A 454 28.13 24.46 -27.83
C GLU A 454 27.86 23.02 -28.29
N GLU A 455 28.86 22.14 -28.25
CA GLU A 455 28.76 20.78 -28.77
C GLU A 455 28.03 19.83 -27.79
N CYS A 456 28.10 20.12 -26.49
CA CYS A 456 27.34 19.42 -25.44
C CYS A 456 25.86 19.85 -25.39
N GLU A 457 25.56 21.13 -25.63
CA GLU A 457 24.18 21.63 -25.69
C GLU A 457 23.43 21.19 -26.96
N LYS A 458 24.11 21.09 -28.12
CA LYS A 458 23.48 20.62 -29.36
C LYS A 458 23.10 19.15 -29.30
N THR A 459 23.96 18.31 -28.73
CA THR A 459 23.70 16.87 -28.54
C THR A 459 22.59 16.60 -27.50
N ALA A 460 22.54 17.38 -26.42
CA ALA A 460 21.45 17.32 -25.44
C ALA A 460 20.10 17.82 -25.99
N ALA A 461 20.12 18.90 -26.79
CA ALA A 461 18.94 19.44 -27.45
C ALA A 461 18.39 18.50 -28.54
N GLU A 462 19.24 17.82 -29.30
CA GLU A 462 18.85 16.81 -30.28
C GLU A 462 18.30 15.55 -29.62
N SER A 463 18.91 15.06 -28.53
CA SER A 463 18.32 13.96 -27.73
C SER A 463 16.94 14.32 -27.19
N CYS A 464 16.75 15.55 -26.70
CA CYS A 464 15.44 16.04 -26.22
C CYS A 464 14.38 16.11 -27.33
N ARG A 465 14.74 16.55 -28.54
CA ARG A 465 13.82 16.58 -29.69
C ARG A 465 13.41 15.17 -30.10
N THR A 466 14.34 14.22 -30.03
CA THR A 466 14.12 12.81 -30.39
C THR A 466 13.20 12.11 -29.37
N LEU A 467 13.43 12.31 -28.07
CA LEU A 467 12.56 11.83 -26.99
C LEU A 467 11.15 12.45 -27.04
N LYS A 468 11.04 13.75 -27.33
CA LYS A 468 9.74 14.44 -27.46
C LYS A 468 8.93 13.89 -28.65
N LYS A 469 9.60 13.50 -29.75
CA LYS A 469 8.98 12.82 -30.91
C LYS A 469 8.49 11.41 -30.56
N GLN A 470 9.25 10.63 -29.79
CA GLN A 470 8.83 9.29 -29.37
C GLN A 470 7.63 9.33 -28.41
N MET A 471 7.60 10.28 -27.47
CA MET A 471 6.48 10.46 -26.54
C MET A 471 5.18 10.91 -27.20
N SER A 472 5.27 11.67 -28.31
CA SER A 472 4.10 12.11 -29.07
C SER A 472 3.53 11.00 -29.97
N GLN A 473 4.36 10.11 -30.49
CA GLN A 473 3.90 8.91 -31.23
C GLN A 473 3.16 7.91 -30.32
N MET A 474 3.51 7.84 -29.03
CA MET A 474 2.84 6.96 -28.07
C MET A 474 1.46 7.51 -27.63
N ARG A 475 1.30 8.84 -27.57
CA ARG A 475 0.01 9.51 -27.29
C ARG A 475 -1.03 9.33 -28.39
N ILE A 476 -0.61 9.27 -29.65
CA ILE A 476 -1.53 9.12 -30.79
C ILE A 476 -2.20 7.73 -30.79
N LYS A 477 -1.54 6.69 -30.27
CA LYS A 477 -2.13 5.36 -30.07
C LYS A 477 -3.17 5.30 -28.95
N GLU A 478 -3.16 6.26 -28.03
CA GLU A 478 -4.04 6.28 -26.85
C GLU A 478 -5.35 7.07 -27.10
N GLU A 479 -5.32 8.05 -28.02
CA GLU A 479 -6.49 8.87 -28.35
C GLU A 479 -7.46 8.23 -29.38
N GLU A 480 -7.00 7.30 -30.21
CA GLU A 480 -7.89 6.58 -31.16
C GLU A 480 -8.93 5.67 -30.48
N PHE A 481 -8.75 5.35 -29.20
CA PHE A 481 -9.69 4.50 -28.43
C PHE A 481 -10.82 5.26 -27.70
N ARG A 482 -10.88 6.60 -27.76
CA ARG A 482 -11.77 7.41 -26.89
C ARG A 482 -12.99 8.06 -27.55
N LYS A 483 -13.26 7.83 -28.83
CA LYS A 483 -14.47 8.34 -29.49
C LYS A 483 -15.37 7.19 -29.90
N ASN A 484 -16.36 6.84 -29.07
CA ASN A 484 -17.74 6.55 -29.47
C ASN A 484 -18.57 6.02 -28.27
N GLY A 485 -19.76 6.61 -28.05
CA GLY A 485 -20.82 6.04 -27.22
C GLY A 485 -21.53 7.04 -26.29
N LYS A 486 -22.68 7.57 -26.73
CA LYS A 486 -23.68 8.28 -25.91
C LYS A 486 -25.03 7.54 -25.99
N LEU A 487 -25.81 7.64 -24.89
CA LEU A 487 -27.26 7.35 -24.69
C LEU A 487 -27.64 5.84 -24.60
N ALA A 488 -28.60 5.35 -23.81
CA ALA A 488 -29.73 5.93 -23.06
C ALA A 488 -30.16 5.04 -21.85
N LYS A 489 -30.99 5.60 -20.97
CA LYS A 489 -31.57 5.06 -19.72
C LYS A 489 -32.69 4.02 -19.96
N LYS A 490 -32.76 2.93 -19.17
CA LYS A 490 -34.04 2.24 -18.86
C LYS A 490 -34.00 1.42 -17.56
N ASN A 491 -35.10 1.50 -16.81
CA ASN A 491 -35.38 0.83 -15.53
C ASN A 491 -35.87 -0.61 -15.75
N SER A 492 -35.59 -1.53 -14.81
CA SER A 492 -36.57 -2.55 -14.34
C SER A 492 -36.13 -3.24 -13.04
N LYS A 493 -37.11 -3.79 -12.33
CA LYS A 493 -37.12 -4.32 -10.94
C LYS A 493 -37.11 -5.87 -10.90
N ASN A 494 -36.92 -6.39 -9.67
CA ASN A 494 -37.15 -7.75 -9.13
C ASN A 494 -35.97 -8.74 -9.29
N GLY A 495 -35.62 -9.63 -8.34
CA GLY A 495 -36.11 -9.92 -6.98
C GLY A 495 -35.69 -11.35 -6.55
N ARG A 496 -35.15 -11.52 -5.32
CA ARG A 496 -34.93 -12.77 -4.51
C ARG A 496 -33.98 -13.84 -5.11
N SER A 497 -33.17 -14.65 -4.40
CA SER A 497 -32.94 -14.93 -2.97
C SER A 497 -31.66 -15.79 -2.80
N GLY A 498 -30.87 -15.56 -1.74
CA GLY A 498 -30.18 -16.60 -0.97
C GLY A 498 -28.83 -17.17 -1.46
N ILE A 499 -27.75 -16.81 -0.76
CA ILE A 499 -26.76 -17.69 -0.10
C ILE A 499 -25.80 -16.77 0.67
N GLN A 500 -25.71 -16.96 1.98
CA GLN A 500 -24.98 -16.10 2.91
C GLN A 500 -23.52 -16.57 3.01
N LEU A 501 -22.70 -16.13 2.05
CA LEU A 501 -21.24 -16.14 2.20
C LEU A 501 -20.84 -14.95 3.08
N LEU A 502 -19.92 -15.19 4.03
CA LEU A 502 -19.29 -14.13 4.81
C LEU A 502 -18.84 -13.01 3.86
N PRO A 503 -19.12 -11.72 4.18
CA PRO A 503 -18.87 -10.65 3.23
C PRO A 503 -17.39 -10.62 2.88
N SER A 504 -17.07 -11.00 1.64
CA SER A 504 -15.82 -10.63 1.01
C SER A 504 -15.79 -9.11 1.04
N ARG A 505 -15.00 -8.55 1.96
CA ARG A 505 -14.76 -7.11 1.99
C ARG A 505 -14.02 -6.80 0.69
N SER A 506 -14.75 -6.38 -0.34
CA SER A 506 -14.13 -5.89 -1.57
C SER A 506 -13.56 -4.51 -1.27
N ARG A 507 -12.24 -4.46 -1.08
CA ARG A 507 -11.57 -3.28 -0.51
C ARG A 507 -10.80 -2.49 -1.58
N ARG A 508 -11.48 -1.58 -2.28
CA ARG A 508 -10.84 -0.36 -2.84
C ARG A 508 -10.69 0.67 -1.74
N ILE A 509 -9.63 0.58 -0.93
CA ILE A 509 -9.62 1.24 0.39
C ILE A 509 -8.41 2.11 0.67
N PHE A 510 -7.22 1.75 0.20
CA PHE A 510 -6.06 2.61 0.42
C PHE A 510 -6.19 3.99 -0.22
N ASP A 511 -6.95 4.13 -1.32
CA ASP A 511 -7.15 5.43 -1.97
C ASP A 511 -8.23 6.27 -1.28
N LYS A 512 -9.17 5.65 -0.55
CA LYS A 512 -10.26 6.36 0.17
C LYS A 512 -9.78 7.01 1.46
N LEU A 513 -8.74 6.45 2.09
CA LEU A 513 -8.17 6.95 3.34
C LEU A 513 -7.64 8.39 3.24
N TRP A 514 -7.31 8.87 2.04
CA TRP A 514 -6.59 10.14 1.84
C TRP A 514 -7.35 11.14 0.96
N VAL A 515 -8.64 10.91 0.69
CA VAL A 515 -9.48 11.90 -0.01
C VAL A 515 -9.88 13.00 0.98
N VAL A 516 -8.94 13.91 1.25
CA VAL A 516 -9.21 15.18 1.95
C VAL A 516 -8.96 16.29 0.93
N GLY A 517 -10.00 17.04 0.58
CA GLY A 517 -9.84 18.24 -0.27
C GLY A 517 -10.83 18.46 -1.41
N LYS A 518 -12.11 18.11 -1.26
CA LYS A 518 -13.17 18.77 -2.04
C LYS A 518 -13.98 19.66 -1.12
N GLY A 519 -13.81 20.97 -1.31
CA GLY A 519 -14.25 22.02 -0.42
C GLY A 519 -15.74 21.99 -0.09
N HIS A 520 -16.00 22.47 1.13
CA HIS A 520 -17.29 22.90 1.65
C HIS A 520 -17.97 23.84 0.65
N GLY A 521 -19.11 23.43 0.11
CA GLY A 521 -20.02 24.29 -0.64
C GLY A 521 -21.31 24.40 0.16
N ASP A 522 -21.47 25.53 0.83
CA ASP A 522 -22.72 25.94 1.46
C ASP A 522 -23.90 25.79 0.49
N ASN A 523 -24.96 25.13 0.92
CA ASN A 523 -26.29 25.33 0.36
C ASN A 523 -27.30 25.38 1.51
N LYS A 524 -27.54 26.61 1.98
CA LYS A 524 -28.77 27.00 2.67
C LYS A 524 -29.78 27.48 1.63
N SER A 525 -30.96 26.86 1.63
CA SER A 525 -32.31 27.45 1.40
C SER A 525 -33.30 26.27 1.39
N SER A 526 -34.15 26.06 2.40
CA SER A 526 -35.34 26.81 2.87
C SER A 526 -36.65 26.37 2.20
N GLU A 527 -37.50 25.78 3.04
CA GLU A 527 -38.98 25.88 3.12
C GLU A 527 -39.88 25.28 2.02
N SER A 528 -40.71 24.31 2.45
CA SER A 528 -42.16 24.47 2.30
C SER A 528 -42.90 23.81 3.47
N SER A 529 -43.68 24.62 4.19
CA SER A 529 -44.62 24.27 5.26
C SER A 529 -45.83 23.47 4.76
N GLY A 530 -46.44 22.67 5.64
CA GLY A 530 -47.73 22.02 5.38
C GLY A 530 -48.22 21.20 6.58
N SER A 531 -48.94 21.86 7.49
CA SER A 531 -49.55 21.37 8.72
C SER A 531 -50.76 20.43 8.53
N SER A 532 -51.20 19.84 9.67
CA SER A 532 -52.54 19.28 9.99
C SER A 532 -52.68 17.75 9.77
N GLN A 533 -53.31 16.90 10.59
CA GLN A 533 -54.18 17.00 11.78
C GLN A 533 -54.02 15.74 12.67
N SER A 534 -54.25 15.87 13.97
CA SER A 534 -54.74 14.77 14.86
C SER A 534 -56.29 14.79 14.86
N PRO A 535 -57.04 13.76 15.32
CA PRO A 535 -57.05 13.40 16.76
C PRO A 535 -57.54 11.99 17.22
N THR A 536 -57.32 11.73 18.52
CA THR A 536 -58.10 10.96 19.53
C THR A 536 -58.19 9.41 19.59
N SER A 537 -57.68 8.84 20.69
CA SER A 537 -58.43 8.09 21.76
C SER A 537 -57.43 7.66 22.87
N MET A 538 -57.43 8.28 24.07
CA MET A 538 -58.12 7.89 25.33
C MET A 538 -57.72 6.46 25.82
N ALA A 539 -56.65 6.27 26.63
CA ALA A 539 -56.52 6.38 28.12
C ALA A 539 -57.06 5.13 28.90
N PRO A 540 -56.71 4.86 30.19
CA PRO A 540 -55.61 5.29 31.08
C PRO A 540 -54.92 4.12 31.87
N GLY A 541 -53.74 4.31 32.47
CA GLY A 541 -53.55 4.49 33.94
C GLY A 541 -52.85 3.25 34.54
N ASP A 542 -51.94 3.25 35.52
CA ASP A 542 -51.51 4.28 36.45
C ASP A 542 -50.09 4.00 37.00
N THR A 543 -49.35 5.09 37.15
CA THR A 543 -48.39 5.51 38.18
C THR A 543 -47.94 4.53 39.29
N LYS A 544 -46.62 4.44 39.57
CA LYS A 544 -45.91 5.30 40.55
C LYS A 544 -44.44 4.91 40.69
N SER A 545 -43.63 5.96 40.78
CA SER A 545 -42.20 6.00 41.04
C SER A 545 -41.90 6.20 42.54
N SER A 546 -40.61 6.27 42.87
CA SER A 546 -39.94 6.67 44.13
C SER A 546 -39.80 5.57 45.19
N GLY A 547 -38.69 5.42 45.91
CA GLY A 547 -37.43 6.16 45.97
C GLY A 547 -36.58 5.60 47.14
N SER A 548 -35.26 5.77 47.04
CA SER A 548 -34.24 5.88 48.10
C SER A 548 -34.55 5.35 49.52
N SER A 549 -33.69 4.48 50.05
CA SER A 549 -32.92 4.77 51.29
C SER A 549 -31.99 3.62 51.68
N SER A 550 -30.74 3.99 51.97
CA SER A 550 -29.72 3.19 52.64
C SER A 550 -30.01 2.98 54.13
N ARG A 551 -29.57 1.84 54.71
CA ARG A 551 -28.71 1.71 55.92
C ARG A 551 -28.87 0.37 56.66
N HIS A 552 -27.71 -0.29 56.83
CA HIS A 552 -27.17 -0.90 58.04
C HIS A 552 -27.85 -2.10 58.77
N ARG A 553 -27.06 -3.19 58.76
CA ARG A 553 -26.61 -4.04 59.90
C ARG A 553 -27.61 -4.91 60.69
N ARG A 554 -27.32 -6.22 60.58
CA ARG A 554 -26.96 -7.22 61.62
C ARG A 554 -28.05 -8.05 62.33
N HIS A 555 -27.77 -9.37 62.29
CA HIS A 555 -28.07 -10.44 63.26
C HIS A 555 -29.56 -10.84 63.41
N SER A 556 -29.98 -12.10 63.54
CA SER A 556 -29.35 -13.39 63.82
C SER A 556 -30.39 -14.51 63.68
N ILE A 557 -29.95 -15.76 63.43
CA ILE A 557 -30.52 -17.07 63.86
C ILE A 557 -31.95 -17.37 63.34
N SER A 558 -32.23 -18.42 62.57
CA SER A 558 -31.91 -19.85 62.68
C SER A 558 -31.77 -20.51 61.32
#